data_AF-A0A964UFW1-F1
#
_entry.id   AF-A0A964UFW1-F1
#
_cell.length_a   1.000
_cell.length_b   1.000
_cell.length_c   1.000
_cell.angle_alpha   90.00
_cell.angle_beta   90.00
_cell.angle_gamma   90.00
#
_symmetry.space_group_name_H-M   'P 1'
#
loop_
_entity.id
_entity.type
_entity.pdbx_description
1 polymer ?
#
loop_
_entity_poly.entity_id
_entity_poly.type
_entity_poly.pdbx_seq_one_letter_code
_entity_poly.pdbx_strand_id
1 'polypeptide(L)'
;MDAPHERNDRAERPRHALLRQRPHPQFRHRLRHRRDRHRGRQCRTGRRRDRIPRARRRNTCRAASRSRIRDSSARRGCRVKRALIPLFAASLALGGCAGPALAAEEPVDAPAAKRIAKEGGGLKTAIFAGGCFWGVEGVFSHVKGVETAVSGYHGGMAKNAKYSIVTTGMTGHAESVKITYDPYEVRYDELLRIFFSVIADPTQKDRQGPDVGSHYRTALVPTSAEQEAVATAYLAQLEKAGLWDRPIVTKIERQRSFYPAEDYHQDFMAKNPRHGYILRWDRPKVEALKAMFPRDYRTDFLRDAA
;
A
#
# COMPACT_ATOMS: atom_id res chain seq x y z
N MET A 1 27.72 -27.90 70.11
CA MET A 1 27.56 -27.39 68.73
C MET A 1 27.04 -25.97 68.86
N ASP A 2 28.00 -25.05 68.94
CA ASP A 2 28.03 -23.67 68.45
C ASP A 2 26.84 -22.72 68.72
N ALA A 3 26.91 -22.02 69.86
CA ALA A 3 27.21 -20.57 70.03
C ALA A 3 26.69 -19.53 68.98
N PRO A 4 26.75 -18.20 69.24
CA PRO A 4 26.26 -17.43 70.39
C PRO A 4 25.77 -15.97 70.05
N HIS A 5 25.42 -15.21 71.11
CA HIS A 5 25.65 -13.78 71.38
C HIS A 5 25.29 -12.64 70.40
N GLU A 6 24.38 -11.78 70.86
CA GLU A 6 24.61 -10.35 71.21
C GLU A 6 25.49 -9.47 70.29
N ARG A 7 24.91 -8.39 69.74
CA ARG A 7 25.16 -7.02 70.26
C ARG A 7 24.33 -5.93 69.57
N ASN A 8 24.04 -4.95 70.42
CA ASN A 8 23.42 -3.65 70.23
C ASN A 8 24.48 -2.65 69.73
N ASP A 9 24.19 -1.90 68.66
CA ASP A 9 24.95 -0.70 68.29
C ASP A 9 24.01 0.49 68.11
N ARG A 10 24.31 1.54 68.89
CA ARG A 10 23.69 2.86 68.89
C ARG A 10 24.43 3.78 67.93
N ALA A 11 23.69 4.80 67.46
CA ALA A 11 24.14 6.06 66.88
C ALA A 11 24.70 5.93 65.44
N GLU A 12 24.45 6.82 64.48
CA GLU A 12 24.37 8.28 64.53
C GLU A 12 23.43 8.83 63.44
N ARG A 13 22.80 9.99 63.71
CA ARG A 13 22.36 10.93 62.66
C ARG A 13 23.43 12.00 62.51
N PRO A 14 23.69 12.50 61.29
CA PRO A 14 23.70 13.96 61.14
C PRO A 14 23.03 14.49 59.86
N ARG A 15 22.19 15.51 60.08
CA ARG A 15 22.09 16.83 59.41
C ARG A 15 22.25 16.97 57.88
N HIS A 16 21.14 17.42 57.28
CA HIS A 16 21.00 18.48 56.27
C HIS A 16 22.18 18.84 55.34
N ALA A 17 21.95 18.72 54.03
CA ALA A 17 22.40 19.70 53.05
C ALA A 17 21.41 19.79 51.86
N LEU A 18 20.61 20.86 51.86
CA LEU A 18 19.89 21.37 50.70
C LEU A 18 20.90 21.75 49.61
N LEU A 19 20.94 21.02 48.50
CA LEU A 19 21.63 21.45 47.29
C LEU A 19 20.63 21.87 46.22
N ARG A 20 20.60 23.20 46.11
CA ARG A 20 19.97 24.06 45.10
C ARG A 20 19.95 23.44 43.70
N GLN A 21 18.75 23.38 43.14
CA GLN A 21 18.49 23.30 41.71
C GLN A 21 19.21 24.46 40.99
N ARG A 22 20.02 24.14 39.97
CA ARG A 22 20.60 25.14 39.06
C ARG A 22 19.63 25.36 37.89
N PRO A 23 19.33 26.61 37.50
CA PRO A 23 18.46 26.89 36.36
C PRO A 23 19.18 26.67 35.02
N HIS A 24 18.47 26.04 34.09
CA HIS A 24 18.85 25.91 32.68
C HIS A 24 18.98 27.28 31.99
N PRO A 25 20.01 27.49 31.15
CA PRO A 25 20.12 28.70 30.34
C PRO A 25 19.11 28.66 29.17
N GLN A 26 18.27 29.69 29.13
CA GLN A 26 17.31 29.99 28.07
C GLN A 26 18.05 30.29 26.75
N PHE A 27 17.87 29.44 25.74
CA PHE A 27 18.23 29.76 24.36
C PHE A 27 17.23 30.77 23.80
N ARG A 28 17.66 32.04 23.72
CA ARG A 28 16.94 33.11 23.03
C ARG A 28 16.94 32.87 21.52
N HIS A 29 15.78 32.53 20.96
CA HIS A 29 15.54 32.62 19.52
C HIS A 29 15.55 34.10 19.08
N ARG A 30 16.58 34.48 18.32
CA ARG A 30 16.61 35.75 17.57
C ARG A 30 15.64 35.64 16.38
N LEU A 31 14.49 36.29 16.50
CA LEU A 31 13.66 36.69 15.37
C LEU A 31 14.45 37.70 14.53
N ARG A 32 14.83 37.33 13.31
CA ARG A 32 15.22 38.29 12.27
C ARG A 32 14.08 38.42 11.27
N HIS A 33 13.30 39.49 11.44
CA HIS A 33 12.49 40.04 10.37
C HIS A 33 13.40 40.44 9.20
N ARG A 34 13.25 39.79 8.05
CA ARG A 34 13.68 40.33 6.76
C ARG A 34 12.43 40.80 6.02
N ARG A 35 12.18 42.11 6.10
CA ARG A 35 11.45 42.86 5.07
C ARG A 35 12.37 42.95 3.86
N ASP A 36 11.91 42.56 2.67
CA ASP A 36 12.46 43.11 1.45
C ASP A 36 11.39 43.21 0.34
N ARG A 37 11.08 44.48 0.05
CA ARG A 37 10.91 45.10 -1.26
C ARG A 37 9.87 44.54 -2.24
N HIS A 38 8.73 45.22 -2.22
CA HIS A 38 8.01 45.60 -3.43
C HIS A 38 8.93 46.31 -4.42
N ARG A 39 9.04 45.78 -5.65
CA ARG A 39 9.25 46.58 -6.86
C ARG A 39 8.29 46.08 -7.93
N GLY A 40 7.40 46.97 -8.34
CA GLY A 40 6.45 46.72 -9.42
C GLY A 40 7.13 46.67 -10.78
N ARG A 41 6.48 45.99 -11.72
CA ARG A 41 6.47 46.32 -13.13
C ARG A 41 5.06 46.06 -13.66
N GLN A 42 4.37 47.16 -13.91
CA GLN A 42 3.19 47.23 -14.75
C GLN A 42 3.64 46.94 -16.20
N CYS A 43 2.96 46.02 -16.88
CA CYS A 43 2.89 46.02 -18.34
C CYS A 43 1.44 46.14 -18.77
N ARG A 44 1.17 47.27 -19.39
CA ARG A 44 -0.07 47.68 -20.05
C ARG A 44 -0.20 46.96 -21.40
N THR A 45 -1.47 46.76 -21.76
CA THR A 45 -2.07 46.82 -23.12
C THR A 45 -2.04 45.60 -24.04
N GLY A 46 -3.23 45.29 -24.58
CA GLY A 46 -3.40 44.42 -25.74
C GLY A 46 -4.78 43.76 -25.84
N ARG A 47 -5.85 44.54 -25.99
CA ARG A 47 -7.11 44.05 -26.59
C ARG A 47 -6.79 43.54 -28.00
N ARG A 48 -7.27 42.35 -28.38
CA ARG A 48 -7.89 42.12 -29.70
C ARG A 48 -8.81 40.90 -29.63
N ARG A 49 -10.09 41.18 -29.90
CA ARG A 49 -11.14 40.23 -30.28
C ARG A 49 -10.89 39.83 -31.72
N ASP A 50 -11.16 38.58 -32.09
CA ASP A 50 -11.68 38.15 -33.40
C ASP A 50 -12.23 36.73 -33.23
N ARG A 51 -13.56 36.56 -33.17
CA ARG A 51 -14.51 36.27 -34.27
C ARG A 51 -14.45 34.83 -34.79
N ILE A 52 -15.50 34.10 -34.41
CA ILE A 52 -15.99 32.80 -34.90
C ILE A 52 -16.41 32.93 -36.38
N PRO A 53 -16.44 31.83 -37.16
CA PRO A 53 -17.76 31.38 -37.62
C PRO A 53 -18.00 29.86 -37.47
N ARG A 54 -19.21 29.57 -37.01
CA ARG A 54 -19.90 28.28 -37.02
C ARG A 54 -20.35 27.95 -38.44
N ALA A 55 -20.18 26.71 -38.88
CA ALA A 55 -20.95 26.14 -39.99
C ALA A 55 -21.93 25.08 -39.46
N ARG A 56 -23.17 25.21 -39.93
CA ARG A 56 -24.41 24.47 -39.60
C ARG A 56 -24.33 23.00 -40.04
N ARG A 57 -24.73 22.04 -39.21
CA ARG A 57 -26.05 21.34 -39.24
C ARG A 57 -26.68 21.15 -40.62
N ARG A 58 -26.91 19.88 -41.02
CA ARG A 58 -28.25 19.27 -41.19
C ARG A 58 -28.18 17.76 -41.47
N ASN A 59 -28.98 17.02 -40.70
CA ASN A 59 -29.43 15.66 -40.93
C ASN A 59 -30.36 15.59 -42.15
N THR A 60 -30.53 14.43 -42.78
CA THR A 60 -31.78 13.64 -42.73
C THR A 60 -31.72 12.37 -43.60
N CYS A 61 -32.53 11.40 -43.17
CA CYS A 61 -32.67 10.03 -43.64
C CYS A 61 -33.59 9.90 -44.87
N ARG A 62 -33.46 8.77 -45.61
CA ARG A 62 -34.53 7.88 -46.16
C ARG A 62 -33.87 6.95 -47.19
N ALA A 63 -33.80 5.63 -47.02
CA ALA A 63 -34.84 4.60 -46.98
C ALA A 63 -35.51 4.29 -48.35
N ALA A 64 -35.17 3.09 -48.85
CA ALA A 64 -36.02 2.08 -49.53
C ALA A 64 -36.50 2.26 -50.98
N SER A 65 -36.18 1.26 -51.83
CA SER A 65 -37.10 0.32 -52.53
C SER A 65 -36.28 -0.54 -53.52
N ARG A 66 -36.24 -1.88 -53.44
CA ARG A 66 -37.15 -2.93 -53.94
C ARG A 66 -37.58 -2.81 -55.42
N SER A 67 -37.06 -3.71 -56.27
CA SER A 67 -37.79 -4.66 -57.16
C SER A 67 -36.80 -5.19 -58.23
N ARG A 68 -36.51 -6.49 -58.30
CA ARG A 68 -37.22 -7.65 -58.90
C ARG A 68 -37.08 -7.79 -60.44
N ILE A 69 -36.47 -8.93 -60.81
CA ILE A 69 -36.87 -9.90 -61.85
C ILE A 69 -36.54 -9.59 -63.33
N ARG A 70 -35.67 -10.41 -63.95
CA ARG A 70 -35.92 -11.49 -64.95
C ARG A 70 -34.56 -11.89 -65.56
N ASP A 71 -34.11 -13.13 -65.43
CA ASP A 71 -34.38 -14.27 -66.32
C ASP A 71 -33.92 -13.96 -67.76
N SER A 72 -32.94 -14.63 -68.36
CA SER A 72 -33.05 -16.05 -68.73
C SER A 72 -31.80 -16.53 -69.50
N SER A 73 -31.47 -17.80 -69.27
CA SER A 73 -30.92 -18.82 -70.18
C SER A 73 -29.87 -18.45 -71.25
N ALA A 74 -28.71 -19.12 -71.18
CA ALA A 74 -28.22 -19.89 -72.32
C ALA A 74 -27.24 -20.99 -71.87
N ARG A 75 -27.63 -22.23 -72.18
CA ARG A 75 -26.84 -23.46 -72.06
C ARG A 75 -25.66 -23.43 -73.03
N ARG A 76 -24.54 -24.05 -72.67
CA ARG A 76 -23.74 -24.95 -73.53
C ARG A 76 -22.65 -25.62 -72.69
N GLY A 77 -22.68 -26.95 -72.63
CA GLY A 77 -21.84 -27.74 -71.74
C GLY A 77 -20.45 -28.02 -72.28
N CYS A 78 -19.59 -28.54 -71.41
CA CYS A 78 -18.62 -29.57 -71.77
C CYS A 78 -18.04 -30.25 -70.52
N ARG A 79 -18.26 -31.56 -70.43
CA ARG A 79 -17.39 -32.62 -69.88
C ARG A 79 -16.86 -32.46 -68.44
N VAL A 80 -17.52 -33.20 -67.55
CA VAL A 80 -17.02 -33.70 -66.26
C VAL A 80 -15.71 -34.48 -66.46
N LYS A 81 -14.65 -34.03 -65.79
CA LYS A 81 -13.60 -34.94 -65.29
C LYS A 81 -13.54 -34.77 -63.77
N ARG A 82 -13.86 -35.86 -63.07
CA ARG A 82 -13.75 -36.02 -61.63
C ARG A 82 -12.27 -35.86 -61.23
N ALA A 83 -11.99 -34.86 -60.40
CA ALA A 83 -10.82 -34.83 -59.55
C ALA A 83 -11.31 -34.54 -58.14
N LEU A 84 -11.25 -35.58 -57.29
CA LEU A 84 -11.50 -35.51 -55.86
C LEU A 84 -10.38 -34.66 -55.24
N ILE A 85 -10.69 -33.42 -54.88
CA ILE A 85 -9.84 -32.61 -53.99
C ILE A 85 -10.39 -32.83 -52.58
N PRO A 86 -9.64 -33.44 -51.65
CA PRO A 86 -10.06 -33.45 -50.26
C PRO A 86 -9.95 -32.02 -49.74
N LEU A 87 -11.11 -31.40 -49.51
CA LEU A 87 -11.22 -30.14 -48.80
C LEU A 87 -10.79 -30.42 -47.35
N PHE A 88 -9.52 -30.18 -47.04
CA PHE A 88 -9.08 -30.00 -45.66
C PHE A 88 -9.92 -28.86 -45.09
N ALA A 89 -10.92 -29.21 -44.28
CA ALA A 89 -11.63 -28.25 -43.45
C ALA A 89 -10.60 -27.66 -42.48
N ALA A 90 -10.02 -26.52 -42.87
CA ALA A 90 -9.25 -25.68 -41.99
C ALA A 90 -10.19 -25.22 -40.87
N SER A 91 -10.13 -25.95 -39.76
CA SER A 91 -10.71 -25.57 -38.49
C SER A 91 -10.08 -24.23 -38.11
N LEU A 92 -10.85 -23.17 -38.31
CA LEU A 92 -10.54 -21.84 -37.80
C LEU A 92 -10.62 -21.93 -36.28
N ALA A 93 -9.54 -22.37 -35.65
CA ALA A 93 -9.34 -22.23 -34.22
C ALA A 93 -9.26 -20.73 -33.94
N LEU A 94 -10.42 -20.13 -33.63
CA LEU A 94 -10.50 -18.88 -32.89
C LEU A 94 -9.90 -19.17 -31.51
N GLY A 95 -8.57 -19.18 -31.45
CA GLY A 95 -7.81 -19.04 -30.22
C GLY A 95 -8.22 -17.71 -29.64
N GLY A 96 -9.19 -17.74 -28.73
CA GLY A 96 -9.53 -16.61 -27.91
C GLY A 96 -8.24 -16.17 -27.22
N CYS A 97 -7.76 -14.98 -27.58
CA CYS A 97 -6.81 -14.25 -26.77
C CYS A 97 -7.53 -13.96 -25.44
N ALA A 98 -7.53 -14.93 -24.53
CA ALA A 98 -7.50 -14.62 -23.12
C ALA A 98 -6.19 -13.85 -22.93
N GLY A 99 -6.26 -12.52 -23.04
CA GLY A 99 -5.20 -11.67 -22.52
C GLY A 99 -4.91 -12.11 -21.08
N PRO A 100 -3.66 -11.94 -20.60
CA PRO A 100 -3.33 -12.36 -19.24
C PRO A 100 -4.41 -11.79 -18.32
N ALA A 101 -5.12 -12.68 -17.63
CA ALA A 101 -5.89 -12.27 -16.47
C ALA A 101 -4.90 -11.48 -15.63
N LEU A 102 -5.19 -10.21 -15.35
CA LEU A 102 -4.36 -9.37 -14.49
C LEU A 102 -4.12 -10.18 -13.21
N ALA A 103 -2.94 -10.78 -13.11
CA ALA A 103 -2.59 -11.65 -12.01
C ALA A 103 -2.57 -10.80 -10.74
N ALA A 104 -2.91 -11.42 -9.61
CA ALA A 104 -2.58 -10.86 -8.32
C ALA A 104 -1.10 -10.45 -8.32
N GLU A 105 -0.73 -9.40 -7.58
CA GLU A 105 0.69 -9.08 -7.41
C GLU A 105 1.43 -10.34 -6.98
N GLU A 106 2.35 -10.79 -7.84
CA GLU A 106 3.09 -12.02 -7.62
C GLU A 106 4.00 -11.83 -6.40
N PRO A 107 4.04 -12.78 -5.46
CA PRO A 107 4.92 -12.69 -4.32
C PRO A 107 6.39 -12.74 -4.77
N VAL A 108 7.24 -11.98 -4.07
CA VAL A 108 8.67 -11.88 -4.34
C VAL A 108 9.42 -12.37 -3.11
N ASP A 109 10.42 -13.23 -3.25
CA ASP A 109 11.26 -13.61 -2.10
C ASP A 109 12.25 -12.48 -1.77
N ALA A 110 11.79 -11.50 -0.98
CA ALA A 110 12.65 -10.42 -0.52
C ALA A 110 13.73 -10.99 0.43
N PRO A 111 15.00 -10.58 0.30
CA PRO A 111 16.07 -11.12 1.12
C PRO A 111 15.86 -10.82 2.60
N ALA A 112 16.36 -11.70 3.48
CA ALA A 112 16.45 -11.41 4.90
C ALA A 112 17.23 -10.10 5.15
N ALA A 113 16.71 -9.26 6.04
CA ALA A 113 17.32 -7.97 6.35
C ALA A 113 18.74 -8.14 6.94
N LYS A 114 19.69 -7.38 6.42
CA LYS A 114 21.07 -7.36 6.94
C LYS A 114 21.16 -6.61 8.27
N ARG A 115 20.34 -5.59 8.46
CA ARG A 115 20.22 -4.87 9.73
C ARG A 115 19.07 -5.46 10.54
N ILE A 116 19.42 -6.12 11.63
CA ILE A 116 18.47 -6.70 12.58
C ILE A 116 17.97 -5.62 13.53
N ALA A 117 16.66 -5.51 13.71
CA ALA A 117 16.04 -4.54 14.60
C ALA A 117 16.29 -4.90 16.07
N LYS A 118 16.59 -3.88 16.88
CA LYS A 118 16.85 -4.03 18.32
C LYS A 118 15.96 -3.12 19.15
N GLU A 119 14.69 -3.49 19.29
CA GLU A 119 13.67 -2.62 19.90
C GLU A 119 13.50 -2.81 21.42
N GLY A 120 14.15 -3.81 22.01
CA GLY A 120 14.05 -4.11 23.44
C GLY A 120 12.70 -4.69 23.86
N GLY A 121 12.42 -4.75 25.16
CA GLY A 121 11.23 -5.40 25.70
C GLY A 121 9.93 -4.61 25.56
N GLY A 122 8.81 -5.32 25.72
CA GLY A 122 7.45 -4.79 25.62
C GLY A 122 6.98 -4.62 24.18
N LEU A 123 5.67 -4.49 24.01
CA LEU A 123 5.05 -4.36 22.69
C LEU A 123 5.57 -3.12 21.93
N LYS A 124 5.65 -3.27 20.61
CA LYS A 124 6.09 -2.23 19.68
C LYS A 124 5.01 -1.99 18.65
N THR A 125 5.09 -0.84 17.98
CA THR A 125 4.13 -0.45 16.96
C THR A 125 4.83 -0.15 15.65
N ALA A 126 4.34 -0.72 14.56
CA ALA A 126 4.70 -0.38 13.19
C ALA A 126 3.48 0.15 12.45
N ILE A 127 3.69 1.08 11.51
CA ILE A 127 2.62 1.56 10.62
C ILE A 127 3.10 1.38 9.18
N PHE A 128 2.33 0.65 8.39
CA PHE A 128 2.62 0.41 6.97
C PHE A 128 1.43 0.82 6.10
N ALA A 129 1.72 1.46 4.97
CA ALA A 129 0.79 1.70 3.87
C ALA A 129 1.28 0.91 2.65
N GLY A 130 0.40 0.14 2.02
CA GLY A 130 0.78 -0.79 0.96
C GLY A 130 -0.41 -1.26 0.14
N GLY A 131 -1.27 -0.33 -0.29
CA GLY A 131 -2.49 -0.64 -1.04
C GLY A 131 -3.74 -0.67 -0.17
N CYS A 132 -4.74 -1.44 -0.60
CA CYS A 132 -5.94 -1.66 0.20
C CYS A 132 -5.58 -2.25 1.57
N PHE A 133 -5.97 -1.59 2.65
CA PHE A 133 -5.63 -2.02 4.00
C PHE A 133 -6.21 -3.39 4.40
N TRP A 134 -7.21 -3.93 3.69
CA TRP A 134 -7.84 -5.22 4.02
C TRP A 134 -6.85 -6.37 3.81
N GLY A 135 -6.06 -6.31 2.73
CA GLY A 135 -5.00 -7.27 2.47
C GLY A 135 -3.83 -7.10 3.43
N VAL A 136 -3.44 -5.85 3.72
CA VAL A 136 -2.35 -5.55 4.66
C VAL A 136 -2.69 -6.07 6.06
N GLU A 137 -3.87 -5.75 6.57
CA GLU A 137 -4.42 -6.22 7.84
C GLU A 137 -4.51 -7.73 7.83
N GLY A 138 -5.10 -8.32 6.79
CA GLY A 138 -5.32 -9.75 6.72
C GLY A 138 -4.02 -10.55 6.77
N VAL A 139 -2.97 -10.10 6.09
CA VAL A 139 -1.64 -10.74 6.17
C VAL A 139 -1.07 -10.63 7.59
N PHE A 140 -1.00 -9.43 8.17
CA PHE A 140 -0.40 -9.27 9.50
C PHE A 140 -1.23 -9.92 10.62
N SER A 141 -2.54 -10.05 10.45
CA SER A 141 -3.41 -10.81 11.37
C SER A 141 -3.07 -12.30 11.41
N HIS A 142 -2.36 -12.83 10.40
CA HIS A 142 -1.84 -14.19 10.35
C HIS A 142 -0.36 -14.31 10.75
N VAL A 143 0.29 -13.25 11.25
CA VAL A 143 1.69 -13.29 11.69
C VAL A 143 1.77 -13.55 13.20
N LYS A 144 2.55 -14.55 13.61
CA LYS A 144 2.89 -14.84 15.02
C LYS A 144 3.69 -13.69 15.61
N GLY A 145 3.48 -13.41 16.89
CA GLY A 145 4.00 -12.22 17.56
C GLY A 145 3.26 -10.92 17.23
N VAL A 146 2.34 -10.88 16.25
CA VAL A 146 1.42 -9.75 16.07
C VAL A 146 0.22 -9.91 17.01
N GLU A 147 -0.02 -8.86 17.80
CA GLU A 147 -1.06 -8.76 18.84
C GLU A 147 -2.30 -7.98 18.39
N THR A 148 -2.13 -6.96 17.53
CA THR A 148 -3.25 -6.20 16.92
C THR A 148 -2.86 -5.73 15.52
N ALA A 149 -3.81 -5.67 14.59
CA ALA A 149 -3.60 -5.11 13.26
C ALA A 149 -4.79 -4.21 12.88
N VAL A 150 -4.69 -2.92 13.18
CA VAL A 150 -5.81 -1.98 13.02
C VAL A 150 -5.73 -1.29 11.67
N SER A 151 -6.75 -1.45 10.84
CA SER A 151 -6.92 -0.70 9.58
C SER A 151 -7.26 0.78 9.85
N GLY A 152 -6.67 1.70 9.09
CA GLY A 152 -6.90 3.12 9.29
C GLY A 152 -6.21 4.03 8.28
N TYR A 153 -6.11 5.30 8.66
CA TYR A 153 -5.66 6.40 7.83
C TYR A 153 -4.47 7.13 8.46
N HIS A 154 -3.39 7.30 7.71
CA HIS A 154 -2.21 8.07 8.12
C HIS A 154 -1.83 9.12 7.07
N GLY A 155 -1.37 10.30 7.53
CA GLY A 155 -0.76 11.33 6.69
C GLY A 155 -1.54 12.65 6.63
N GLY A 156 -2.87 12.56 6.55
CA GLY A 156 -3.79 13.70 6.48
C GLY A 156 -4.21 14.25 7.86
N MET A 157 -5.37 14.92 7.91
CA MET A 157 -5.90 15.54 9.13
C MET A 157 -7.06 14.73 9.73
N ALA A 158 -7.37 14.95 11.01
CA ALA A 158 -8.48 14.25 11.67
C ALA A 158 -9.83 14.46 10.96
N LYS A 159 -10.13 15.71 10.57
CA LYS A 159 -11.41 16.08 9.98
C LYS A 159 -11.73 15.39 8.64
N ASN A 160 -10.72 14.85 7.95
CA ASN A 160 -10.87 14.20 6.66
C ASN A 160 -10.47 12.71 6.68
N ALA A 161 -10.31 12.11 7.86
CA ALA A 161 -10.09 10.69 8.06
C ALA A 161 -11.43 9.93 8.07
N LYS A 162 -12.10 9.90 6.91
CA LYS A 162 -13.37 9.18 6.68
C LYS A 162 -13.30 8.49 5.34
N TYR A 163 -13.70 7.23 5.25
CA TYR A 163 -13.53 6.43 4.02
C TYR A 163 -14.11 7.13 2.78
N SER A 164 -15.31 7.70 2.91
CA SER A 164 -16.04 8.37 1.82
C SER A 164 -15.30 9.58 1.22
N ILE A 165 -14.31 10.13 1.93
CA ILE A 165 -13.49 11.26 1.46
C ILE A 165 -12.07 10.78 1.17
N VAL A 166 -11.51 9.85 1.95
CA VAL A 166 -10.15 9.30 1.74
C VAL A 166 -10.04 8.65 0.36
N THR A 167 -11.06 7.90 -0.06
CA THR A 167 -11.12 7.25 -1.37
C THR A 167 -11.07 8.20 -2.56
N THR A 168 -11.24 9.51 -2.36
CA THR A 168 -11.03 10.52 -3.41
C THR A 168 -9.55 10.79 -3.71
N GLY A 169 -8.64 10.37 -2.82
CA GLY A 169 -7.20 10.66 -2.90
C GLY A 169 -6.81 12.11 -2.55
N MET A 170 -7.77 12.96 -2.18
CA MET A 170 -7.54 14.40 -1.94
C MET A 170 -7.21 14.76 -0.49
N THR A 171 -7.25 13.81 0.43
CA THR A 171 -7.13 14.06 1.88
C THR A 171 -5.69 14.12 2.38
N GLY A 172 -4.76 13.56 1.60
CA GLY A 172 -3.37 13.31 2.01
C GLY A 172 -3.21 12.07 2.90
N HIS A 173 -4.29 11.34 3.18
CA HIS A 173 -4.21 10.06 3.88
C HIS A 173 -3.75 8.95 2.94
N ALA A 174 -2.96 8.01 3.46
CA ALA A 174 -2.87 6.65 2.95
C ALA A 174 -3.80 5.76 3.78
N GLU A 175 -4.38 4.76 3.14
CA GLU A 175 -4.79 3.55 3.84
C GLU A 175 -3.56 2.90 4.43
N SER A 176 -3.62 2.57 5.72
CA SER A 176 -2.50 2.09 6.49
C SER A 176 -2.97 1.16 7.58
N VAL A 177 -2.08 0.26 8.01
CA VAL A 177 -2.33 -0.64 9.12
C VAL A 177 -1.36 -0.33 10.25
N LYS A 178 -1.90 -0.14 11.45
CA LYS A 178 -1.13 0.01 12.68
C LYS A 178 -1.04 -1.35 13.36
N ILE A 179 0.17 -1.90 13.38
CA ILE A 179 0.48 -3.23 13.87
C ILE A 179 1.10 -3.08 15.25
N THR A 180 0.55 -3.77 16.25
CA THR A 180 1.19 -3.94 17.55
C THR A 180 1.75 -5.36 17.63
N TYR A 181 3.01 -5.50 18.02
CA TYR A 181 3.69 -6.80 18.01
C TYR A 181 4.69 -6.94 19.17
N ASP A 182 4.98 -8.18 19.55
CA ASP A 182 6.08 -8.52 20.45
C ASP A 182 7.40 -8.67 19.65
N PRO A 183 8.38 -7.77 19.84
CA PRO A 183 9.66 -7.83 19.14
C PRO A 183 10.51 -9.07 19.48
N TYR A 184 10.15 -9.84 20.50
CA TYR A 184 10.80 -11.12 20.82
C TYR A 184 10.23 -12.31 20.04
N GLU A 185 9.02 -12.20 19.50
CA GLU A 185 8.44 -13.21 18.62
C GLU A 185 8.62 -12.86 17.14
N VAL A 186 8.43 -11.58 16.77
CA VAL A 186 8.62 -11.07 15.41
C VAL A 186 9.24 -9.68 15.44
N ARG A 187 10.38 -9.49 14.77
CA ARG A 187 11.07 -8.19 14.76
C ARG A 187 10.58 -7.29 13.63
N TYR A 188 10.81 -5.98 13.77
CA TYR A 188 10.50 -5.02 12.70
C TYR A 188 11.17 -5.37 11.35
N ASP A 189 12.41 -5.88 11.36
CA ASP A 189 13.10 -6.29 10.14
C ASP A 189 12.44 -7.51 9.44
N GLU A 190 11.79 -8.38 10.22
CA GLU A 190 11.01 -9.51 9.70
C GLU A 190 9.66 -9.05 9.16
N LEU A 191 9.00 -8.11 9.83
CA LEU A 191 7.76 -7.48 9.33
C LEU A 191 7.99 -6.77 7.99
N LEU A 192 9.10 -6.07 7.83
CA LEU A 192 9.47 -5.44 6.56
C LEU A 192 9.70 -6.47 5.45
N ARG A 193 10.36 -7.59 5.77
CA ARG A 193 10.57 -8.67 4.80
C ARG A 193 9.23 -9.24 4.33
N ILE A 194 8.33 -9.56 5.26
CA ILE A 194 6.98 -10.04 4.94
C ILE A 194 6.26 -9.00 4.07
N PHE A 195 6.30 -7.73 4.46
CA PHE A 195 5.63 -6.63 3.75
C PHE A 195 6.04 -6.56 2.27
N PHE A 196 7.34 -6.53 1.96
CA PHE A 196 7.79 -6.46 0.58
C PHE A 196 7.76 -7.81 -0.15
N SER A 197 7.59 -8.92 0.55
CA SER A 197 7.51 -10.23 -0.08
C SER A 197 6.11 -10.57 -0.57
N VAL A 198 5.08 -10.25 0.23
CA VAL A 198 3.72 -10.72 -0.05
C VAL A 198 2.66 -9.62 -0.04
N ILE A 199 2.97 -8.41 0.45
CA ILE A 199 1.97 -7.34 0.60
C ILE A 199 2.12 -6.30 -0.51
N ALA A 200 3.30 -5.72 -0.67
CA ALA A 200 3.49 -4.53 -1.48
C ALA A 200 4.60 -4.63 -2.52
N ASP A 201 4.30 -4.30 -3.77
CA ASP A 201 5.27 -3.95 -4.80
C ASP A 201 5.83 -2.54 -4.52
N PRO A 202 7.10 -2.43 -4.10
CA PRO A 202 7.72 -1.17 -3.68
C PRO A 202 7.94 -0.18 -4.82
N THR A 203 7.69 -0.58 -6.07
CA THR A 203 7.97 0.20 -7.28
C THR A 203 6.72 0.88 -7.83
N GLN A 204 5.52 0.49 -7.40
CA GLN A 204 4.29 1.13 -7.87
C GLN A 204 4.03 2.42 -7.10
N LYS A 205 4.01 3.52 -7.86
CA LYS A 205 3.73 4.85 -7.32
C LYS A 205 2.23 5.08 -7.25
N ASP A 206 1.74 5.48 -6.08
CA ASP A 206 0.32 5.85 -5.85
C ASP A 206 -0.65 4.75 -6.36
N ARG A 207 -0.27 3.49 -6.15
CA ARG A 207 -1.00 2.30 -6.59
C ARG A 207 -0.49 1.05 -5.86
N GLN A 208 -1.36 0.06 -5.68
CA GLN A 208 -0.99 -1.37 -5.56
C GLN A 208 -2.00 -2.23 -6.33
N GLY A 209 -1.51 -3.15 -7.17
CA GLY A 209 -2.33 -4.03 -7.99
C GLY A 209 -3.48 -3.28 -8.71
N PRO A 210 -4.75 -3.61 -8.44
CA PRO A 210 -5.91 -2.97 -9.07
C PRO A 210 -6.20 -1.55 -8.54
N ASP A 211 -5.64 -1.18 -7.40
CA ASP A 211 -6.04 0.00 -6.63
C ASP A 211 -5.17 1.21 -6.96
N VAL A 212 -5.79 2.24 -7.50
CA VAL A 212 -5.08 3.43 -8.02
C VAL A 212 -5.47 4.67 -7.24
N GLY A 213 -4.47 5.37 -6.72
CA GLY A 213 -4.64 6.59 -5.96
C GLY A 213 -3.53 6.81 -4.94
N SER A 214 -3.29 8.08 -4.59
CA SER A 214 -2.32 8.47 -3.57
C SER A 214 -2.62 7.88 -2.18
N HIS A 215 -3.88 7.51 -1.93
CA HIS A 215 -4.32 6.82 -0.72
C HIS A 215 -3.91 5.34 -0.70
N TYR A 216 -3.51 4.76 -1.83
CA TYR A 216 -2.96 3.40 -1.93
C TYR A 216 -1.43 3.37 -2.10
N ARG A 217 -0.75 4.50 -1.90
CA ARG A 217 0.72 4.57 -2.01
C ARG A 217 1.41 3.66 -0.99
N THR A 218 2.58 3.15 -1.37
CA THR A 218 3.44 2.40 -0.45
C THR A 218 4.28 3.36 0.41
N ALA A 219 4.14 3.23 1.74
CA ALA A 219 4.92 4.01 2.71
C ALA A 219 5.22 3.21 3.98
N LEU A 220 6.42 3.41 4.50
CA LEU A 220 6.84 2.93 5.82
C LEU A 220 6.75 4.10 6.79
N VAL A 221 6.14 3.92 7.96
CA VAL A 221 6.01 4.97 8.98
C VAL A 221 6.65 4.47 10.27
N PRO A 222 7.99 4.58 10.40
CA PRO A 222 8.70 4.24 11.62
C PRO A 222 8.17 5.02 12.83
N THR A 223 8.05 4.35 13.98
CA THR A 223 7.64 4.95 15.26
C THR A 223 8.81 5.16 16.22
N SER A 224 10.02 4.75 15.82
CA SER A 224 11.25 4.91 16.58
C SER A 224 12.46 5.14 15.66
N ALA A 225 13.55 5.67 16.21
CA ALA A 225 14.80 5.86 15.49
C ALA A 225 15.41 4.52 15.02
N GLU A 226 15.19 3.44 15.77
CA GLU A 226 15.66 2.10 15.38
C GLU A 226 14.88 1.58 14.18
N GLN A 227 13.55 1.73 14.16
CA GLN A 227 12.73 1.38 13.00
C GLN A 227 13.12 2.21 11.76
N GLU A 228 13.40 3.50 11.93
CA GLU A 228 13.83 4.37 10.82
C GLU A 228 15.17 3.90 10.24
N ALA A 229 16.13 3.56 11.10
CA ALA A 229 17.43 3.05 10.67
C ALA A 229 17.32 1.68 9.96
N VAL A 230 16.48 0.78 10.48
CA VAL A 230 16.21 -0.53 9.86
C VAL A 230 15.49 -0.38 8.52
N ALA A 231 14.42 0.42 8.45
CA ALA A 231 13.68 0.68 7.22
C ALA A 231 14.59 1.28 6.12
N THR A 232 15.41 2.26 6.49
CA THR A 232 16.35 2.91 5.57
C THR A 232 17.36 1.90 5.02
N ALA A 233 17.97 1.10 5.90
CA ALA A 233 18.92 0.07 5.51
C ALA A 233 18.27 -1.00 4.63
N TYR A 234 17.01 -1.37 4.92
CA TYR A 234 16.32 -2.41 4.18
C TYR A 234 15.90 -1.95 2.78
N LEU A 235 15.37 -0.73 2.61
CA LEU A 235 15.10 -0.18 1.28
C LEU A 235 16.36 -0.13 0.42
N ALA A 236 17.49 0.36 0.99
CA ALA A 236 18.77 0.36 0.28
C ALA A 236 19.29 -1.06 -0.04
N GLN A 237 18.96 -2.06 0.78
CA GLN A 237 19.26 -3.45 0.49
C GLN A 237 18.40 -3.99 -0.66
N LEU A 238 17.10 -3.67 -0.69
CA LEU A 238 16.18 -4.08 -1.74
C LEU A 238 16.56 -3.46 -3.10
N GLU A 239 16.93 -2.17 -3.11
CA GLU A 239 17.43 -1.51 -4.32
C GLU A 239 18.66 -2.22 -4.90
N LYS A 240 19.60 -2.63 -4.04
CA LYS A 240 20.81 -3.36 -4.45
C LYS A 240 20.53 -4.80 -4.89
N ALA A 241 19.48 -5.42 -4.36
CA ALA A 241 19.11 -6.79 -4.71
C ALA A 241 18.55 -6.88 -6.14
N GLY A 242 18.01 -5.78 -6.68
CA GLY A 242 17.54 -5.73 -8.07
C GLY A 242 16.37 -6.67 -8.37
N LEU A 243 15.51 -6.93 -7.37
CA LEU A 243 14.39 -7.87 -7.49
C LEU A 243 13.24 -7.36 -8.36
N TRP A 244 13.19 -6.04 -8.61
CA TRP A 244 12.16 -5.41 -9.44
C TRP A 244 12.80 -4.67 -10.60
N ASP A 245 12.17 -4.75 -11.78
CA ASP A 245 12.63 -4.07 -13.00
C ASP A 245 12.51 -2.54 -12.93
N ARG A 246 11.73 -2.03 -11.98
CA ARG A 246 11.45 -0.61 -11.80
C ARG A 246 12.10 -0.11 -10.51
N PRO A 247 12.48 1.18 -10.43
CA PRO A 247 13.06 1.73 -9.21
C PRO A 247 12.06 1.68 -8.05
N ILE A 248 12.58 1.46 -6.85
CA ILE A 248 11.79 1.54 -5.62
C ILE A 248 11.35 2.99 -5.40
N VAL A 249 10.04 3.18 -5.22
CA VAL A 249 9.41 4.50 -4.97
C VAL A 249 8.82 4.61 -3.57
N THR A 250 8.91 3.53 -2.78
CA THR A 250 8.44 3.49 -1.39
C THR A 250 9.13 4.56 -0.56
N LYS A 251 8.35 5.28 0.24
CA LYS A 251 8.86 6.36 1.09
C LYS A 251 8.87 5.95 2.55
N ILE A 252 9.86 6.45 3.28
CA ILE A 252 9.81 6.53 4.74
C ILE A 252 9.15 7.85 5.10
N GLU A 253 7.94 7.79 5.65
CA GLU A 253 7.16 8.97 6.05
C GLU A 253 7.28 9.22 7.55
N ARG A 254 7.34 10.49 7.93
CA ARG A 254 7.35 10.89 9.34
C ARG A 254 6.07 10.43 10.02
N GLN A 255 6.19 9.88 11.22
CA GLN A 255 5.04 9.57 12.07
C GLN A 255 4.16 10.82 12.29
N ARG A 256 2.85 10.63 12.09
CA ARG A 256 1.78 11.60 12.35
C ARG A 256 0.67 10.85 13.08
N SER A 257 -0.40 11.54 13.44
CA SER A 257 -1.60 10.91 13.97
C SER A 257 -2.12 9.84 13.01
N PHE A 258 -2.43 8.68 13.57
CA PHE A 258 -3.12 7.58 12.91
C PHE A 258 -4.58 7.63 13.34
N TYR A 259 -5.49 7.49 12.38
CA TYR A 259 -6.94 7.51 12.62
C TYR A 259 -7.51 6.13 12.24
N PRO A 260 -8.01 5.34 13.20
CA PRO A 260 -8.67 4.08 12.88
C PRO A 260 -9.78 4.29 11.85
N ALA A 261 -9.89 3.36 10.89
CA ALA A 261 -11.00 3.32 9.96
C ALA A 261 -12.28 2.86 10.68
N GLU A 262 -13.42 3.08 10.04
CA GLU A 262 -14.72 2.67 10.54
C GLU A 262 -14.77 1.14 10.79
N ASP A 263 -15.54 0.70 11.80
CA ASP A 263 -15.56 -0.69 12.28
C ASP A 263 -15.86 -1.74 11.19
N TYR A 264 -16.61 -1.35 10.15
CA TYR A 264 -16.93 -2.23 9.04
C TYR A 264 -15.73 -2.52 8.14
N HIS A 265 -14.62 -1.78 8.26
CA HIS A 265 -13.35 -2.06 7.59
C HIS A 265 -12.41 -2.95 8.40
N GLN A 266 -12.62 -3.09 9.72
CA GLN A 266 -11.75 -3.92 10.57
C GLN A 266 -12.08 -5.40 10.36
N ASP A 267 -11.07 -6.26 10.37
CA ASP A 267 -11.15 -7.70 10.10
C ASP A 267 -11.91 -8.04 8.81
N PHE A 268 -11.87 -7.17 7.80
CA PHE A 268 -12.80 -7.25 6.67
C PHE A 268 -12.67 -8.58 5.92
N MET A 269 -11.44 -9.07 5.73
CA MET A 269 -11.16 -10.38 5.13
C MET A 269 -11.83 -11.52 5.91
N ALA A 270 -11.69 -11.52 7.24
CA ALA A 270 -12.22 -12.57 8.10
C ALA A 270 -13.75 -12.54 8.17
N LYS A 271 -14.35 -11.33 8.16
CA LYS A 271 -15.81 -11.13 8.13
C LYS A 271 -16.41 -11.45 6.76
N ASN A 272 -15.65 -11.30 5.68
CA ASN A 272 -16.12 -11.43 4.31
C ASN A 272 -15.27 -12.38 3.44
N PRO A 273 -15.06 -13.65 3.84
CA PRO A 273 -14.10 -14.54 3.19
C PRO A 273 -14.47 -14.94 1.75
N ARG A 274 -15.73 -14.71 1.35
CA ARG A 274 -16.25 -14.99 -0.01
C ARG A 274 -16.35 -13.74 -0.89
N HIS A 275 -15.93 -12.57 -0.38
CA HIS A 275 -15.97 -11.33 -1.14
C HIS A 275 -15.02 -11.43 -2.35
N GLY A 276 -15.51 -11.03 -3.53
CA GLY A 276 -14.77 -11.24 -4.79
C GLY A 276 -13.40 -10.57 -4.81
N TYR A 277 -13.28 -9.40 -4.18
CA TYR A 277 -12.00 -8.69 -4.03
C TYR A 277 -11.03 -9.51 -3.16
N ILE A 278 -11.47 -9.99 -1.99
CA ILE A 278 -10.65 -10.81 -1.08
C ILE A 278 -10.15 -12.07 -1.78
N LEU A 279 -11.04 -12.78 -2.48
CA LEU A 279 -10.69 -14.03 -3.16
C LEU A 279 -9.66 -13.85 -4.26
N ARG A 280 -9.67 -12.68 -4.93
CA ARG A 280 -8.82 -12.37 -6.07
C ARG A 280 -7.49 -11.74 -5.67
N TRP A 281 -7.47 -10.86 -4.67
CA TRP A 281 -6.31 -10.01 -4.39
C TRP A 281 -5.67 -10.28 -3.03
N ASP A 282 -6.46 -10.51 -1.98
CA ASP A 282 -5.91 -10.56 -0.61
C ASP A 282 -5.65 -11.98 -0.11
N ARG A 283 -6.53 -12.94 -0.41
CA ARG A 283 -6.32 -14.35 -0.07
C ARG A 283 -5.02 -14.92 -0.65
N PRO A 284 -4.64 -14.65 -1.92
CA PRO A 284 -3.34 -15.07 -2.43
C PRO A 284 -2.15 -14.57 -1.60
N LYS A 285 -2.23 -13.36 -1.02
CA LYS A 285 -1.17 -12.80 -0.16
C LYS A 285 -1.01 -13.61 1.13
N VAL A 286 -2.12 -14.06 1.72
CA VAL A 286 -2.11 -14.93 2.92
C VAL A 286 -1.57 -16.33 2.59
N GLU A 287 -1.94 -16.89 1.44
CA GLU A 287 -1.37 -18.18 1.00
C GLU A 287 0.14 -18.06 0.72
N ALA A 288 0.59 -16.96 0.13
CA ALA A 288 2.01 -16.67 -0.04
C ALA A 288 2.74 -16.52 1.30
N LEU A 289 2.13 -15.82 2.28
CA LEU A 289 2.67 -15.74 3.64
C LEU A 289 2.87 -17.15 4.23
N LYS A 290 1.85 -17.99 4.15
CA LYS A 290 1.89 -19.36 4.67
C LYS A 290 2.98 -20.21 4.00
N ALA A 291 3.14 -20.08 2.69
CA ALA A 291 4.10 -20.84 1.91
C ALA A 291 5.56 -20.37 2.16
N MET A 292 5.79 -19.05 2.20
CA MET A 292 7.13 -18.46 2.26
C MET A 292 7.64 -18.27 3.69
N PHE A 293 6.75 -18.08 4.66
CA PHE A 293 7.07 -17.78 6.06
C PHE A 293 6.34 -18.72 7.02
N PRO A 294 6.46 -20.06 6.87
CA PRO A 294 5.71 -21.01 7.70
C PRO A 294 6.03 -20.91 9.20
N ARG A 295 7.24 -20.46 9.55
CA ARG A 295 7.64 -20.19 10.93
C ARG A 295 6.79 -19.06 11.54
N ASP A 296 6.63 -17.98 10.78
CA ASP A 296 5.99 -16.74 11.23
C ASP A 296 4.46 -16.77 11.01
N TYR A 297 3.93 -17.71 10.22
CA TYR A 297 2.50 -17.86 9.98
C TYR A 297 1.75 -18.55 11.13
N ARG A 298 0.54 -18.05 11.46
CA ARG A 298 -0.50 -18.74 12.26
C ARG A 298 -1.77 -18.98 11.45
N THR A 299 -2.40 -20.13 11.68
CA THR A 299 -3.65 -20.50 10.98
C THR A 299 -4.83 -19.63 11.41
N ASP A 300 -4.91 -19.29 12.69
CA ASP A 300 -6.02 -18.48 13.21
C ASP A 300 -5.82 -17.01 12.84
N PHE A 301 -6.90 -16.39 12.38
CA PHE A 301 -6.95 -14.96 12.16
C PHE A 301 -7.08 -14.27 13.52
N LEU A 302 -6.11 -13.43 13.88
CA LEU A 302 -6.24 -12.55 15.03
C LEU A 302 -7.30 -11.50 14.74
N ARG A 303 -8.31 -11.46 15.61
CA ARG A 303 -9.30 -10.39 15.60
C ARG A 303 -8.89 -9.36 16.64
N ASP A 304 -9.03 -8.09 16.30
CA ASP A 304 -8.90 -7.04 17.30
C ASP A 304 -9.93 -7.29 18.41
N ALA A 305 -9.50 -7.17 19.67
CA ALA A 305 -10.41 -7.30 20.81
C ALA A 305 -11.47 -6.18 20.74
N ALA A 306 -12.74 -6.58 20.61
CA ALA A 306 -13.88 -5.67 20.59
C ALA A 306 -14.07 -4.93 21.92
#